data_AF-A0A8H4QLP0-F1
#
_entry.id   AF-A0A8H4QLP0-F1
#
_cell.length_a   1.000
_cell.length_b   1.000
_cell.length_c   1.000
_cell.angle_alpha   90.00
_cell.angle_beta   90.00
_cell.angle_gamma   90.00
#
_symmetry.space_group_name_H-M   'P 1'
#
loop_
_entity.id
_entity.type
_entity.pdbx_description
1 polymer ?
#
loop_
_entity_poly.entity_id
_entity_poly.type
_entity_poly.pdbx_seq_one_letter_code
_entity_poly.pdbx_strand_id
1 'polypeptide(L)'
;MNITAREARLKGLSILELAEDPLKALYIHFNVAPTETPSTLADLGSTFDMRVTVEDDMPTHLLAVYQADNFGMDMGRGSKKADTLRTITMLPIDRTKFEQGFKLDLDQPDDEDEEEEEEGQEEEGEGQEEEGEGEEEVDEDNGEATNEEKDEAEEIFGNGEEEEEEQNEADADPSKKTPTSYPVPRPHAVFSGKGTTLYVSLPVIRLQVPHVRSLPLLLLYGMGLETNTNILAYALLPVQVVEEFPNSAEMAMILARHRESMFDGIYKHNFGMWRNALKLGVVDTELMKILHTAWNISAEAKKLRRAGAHIGPGIGYY
;
A
#
# COMPACT_ATOMS: atom_id res chain seq x y z
N MET A 1 -12.16 -30.06 -8.48
CA MET A 1 -10.82 -30.09 -9.14
C MET A 1 -10.13 -28.82 -8.72
N ASN A 2 -8.95 -28.90 -8.11
CA ASN A 2 -8.16 -27.71 -7.78
C ASN A 2 -7.42 -27.31 -9.06
N ILE A 3 -7.89 -26.26 -9.74
CA ILE A 3 -7.19 -25.69 -10.90
C ILE A 3 -5.89 -25.07 -10.36
N THR A 4 -4.77 -25.38 -11.00
CA THR A 4 -3.47 -24.80 -10.61
C THR A 4 -3.36 -23.36 -11.10
N ALA A 5 -2.53 -22.53 -10.47
CA ALA A 5 -2.29 -21.14 -10.93
C ALA A 5 -1.85 -21.10 -12.40
N ARG A 6 -1.03 -22.06 -12.80
CA ARG A 6 -0.54 -22.22 -14.17
C ARG A 6 -1.67 -22.52 -15.15
N GLU A 7 -2.58 -23.43 -14.81
CA GLU A 7 -3.74 -23.74 -15.66
C GLU A 7 -4.67 -22.53 -15.83
N ALA A 8 -4.87 -21.74 -14.78
CA ALA A 8 -5.65 -20.51 -14.87
C ALA A 8 -4.97 -19.46 -15.75
N ARG A 9 -3.65 -19.26 -15.60
CA ARG A 9 -2.85 -18.39 -16.49
C ARG A 9 -2.95 -18.82 -17.95
N LEU A 10 -2.85 -20.13 -18.24
CA LEU A 10 -3.00 -20.65 -19.60
C LEU A 10 -4.39 -20.43 -20.19
N LYS A 11 -5.42 -20.29 -19.33
CA LYS A 11 -6.80 -19.99 -19.73
C LYS A 11 -7.12 -18.50 -19.74
N GLY A 12 -6.16 -17.64 -19.39
CA GLY A 12 -6.38 -16.19 -19.25
C GLY A 12 -7.37 -15.84 -18.12
N LEU A 13 -7.54 -16.72 -17.14
CA LEU A 13 -8.37 -16.45 -15.96
C LEU A 13 -7.60 -15.60 -14.97
N SER A 14 -8.29 -14.67 -14.32
CA SER A 14 -7.68 -13.87 -13.26
C SER A 14 -7.32 -14.76 -12.07
N ILE A 15 -6.20 -14.47 -11.42
CA ILE A 15 -5.79 -15.20 -10.22
C ILE A 15 -6.70 -14.87 -9.02
N LEU A 16 -7.27 -13.67 -9.01
CA LEU A 16 -8.24 -13.24 -8.01
C LEU A 16 -9.62 -13.89 -8.20
N GLU A 17 -9.97 -14.32 -9.42
CA GLU A 17 -11.17 -15.14 -9.64
C GLU A 17 -11.02 -16.55 -9.05
N LEU A 18 -9.80 -17.08 -8.99
CA LEU A 18 -9.52 -18.36 -8.31
C LEU A 18 -9.51 -18.22 -6.79
N ALA A 19 -9.12 -17.05 -6.29
CA ALA A 19 -8.92 -16.77 -4.89
C ALA A 19 -9.49 -15.38 -4.56
N GLU A 20 -10.66 -15.37 -3.92
CA GLU A 20 -11.32 -14.15 -3.42
C GLU A 20 -10.40 -13.30 -2.51
N ASP A 21 -9.40 -13.92 -1.88
CA ASP A 21 -8.41 -13.27 -1.04
C ASP A 21 -7.07 -13.07 -1.78
N PRO A 22 -6.59 -11.83 -1.97
CA PRO A 22 -5.31 -11.52 -2.61
C PRO A 22 -4.10 -12.19 -1.96
N LEU A 23 -4.10 -12.40 -0.64
CA LEU A 23 -3.01 -13.09 0.04
C LEU A 23 -2.95 -14.56 -0.38
N LYS A 24 -4.11 -15.22 -0.40
CA LYS A 24 -4.23 -16.59 -0.90
C LYS A 24 -3.85 -16.70 -2.37
N ALA A 25 -4.19 -15.70 -3.19
CA ALA A 25 -3.78 -15.64 -4.59
C ALA A 25 -2.25 -15.65 -4.76
N LEU A 26 -1.51 -14.89 -3.93
CA LEU A 26 -0.03 -14.94 -3.92
C LEU A 26 0.50 -16.34 -3.58
N TYR A 27 -0.01 -16.98 -2.53
CA TYR A 27 0.41 -18.32 -2.16
C TYR A 27 0.15 -19.35 -3.28
N ILE A 28 -1.00 -19.24 -3.94
CA ILE A 28 -1.35 -20.07 -5.09
C ILE A 28 -0.42 -19.79 -6.27
N HIS A 29 -0.10 -18.52 -6.55
CA HIS A 29 0.78 -18.14 -7.65
C HIS A 29 2.16 -18.80 -7.52
N PHE A 30 2.72 -18.73 -6.32
CA PHE A 30 4.07 -19.17 -5.98
C PHE A 30 4.15 -20.63 -5.53
N ASN A 31 3.07 -21.39 -5.67
CA ASN A 31 3.01 -22.81 -5.31
C ASN A 31 3.55 -23.11 -3.90
N VAL A 32 3.21 -22.25 -2.94
CA VAL A 32 3.56 -22.41 -1.52
C VAL A 32 2.31 -22.41 -0.66
N ALA A 33 2.37 -23.06 0.50
CA ALA A 33 1.30 -23.03 1.47
C ALA A 33 1.54 -21.91 2.51
N PRO A 34 0.46 -21.32 3.06
CA PRO A 34 0.58 -20.46 4.23
C PRO A 34 1.31 -21.20 5.35
N THR A 35 2.27 -20.52 5.98
CA THR A 35 3.07 -21.07 7.08
C THR A 35 2.83 -20.22 8.32
N GLU A 36 2.89 -20.84 9.51
CA GLU A 36 2.71 -20.14 10.77
C GLU A 36 3.77 -19.04 10.92
N THR A 37 3.30 -17.81 11.08
CA THR A 37 4.17 -16.63 11.24
C THR A 37 4.76 -16.61 12.65
N PRO A 38 6.03 -16.22 12.83
CA PRO A 38 6.59 -15.95 14.15
C PRO A 38 5.77 -14.92 14.91
N SER A 39 5.72 -15.04 16.23
CA SER A 39 5.00 -14.10 17.10
C SER A 39 5.62 -12.71 17.15
N THR A 40 6.94 -12.61 16.97
CA THR A 40 7.68 -11.36 17.07
C THR A 40 8.68 -11.21 15.92
N LEU A 41 9.08 -9.96 15.64
CA LEU A 41 10.09 -9.67 14.61
C LEU A 41 11.50 -10.13 15.04
N ALA A 42 11.75 -10.21 16.35
CA ALA A 42 13.01 -10.69 16.90
C ALA A 42 13.22 -12.19 16.67
N ASP A 43 12.14 -12.96 16.63
CA ASP A 43 12.18 -14.41 16.34
C ASP A 43 12.42 -14.71 14.84
N LEU A 44 12.37 -13.68 14.00
CA LEU A 44 12.48 -13.82 12.55
C LEU A 44 13.96 -13.87 12.14
N GLY A 45 14.43 -15.06 11.78
CA GLY A 45 15.76 -15.26 11.21
C GLY A 45 15.93 -14.63 9.82
N SER A 46 17.15 -14.71 9.27
CA SER A 46 17.47 -14.24 7.92
C SER A 46 16.88 -15.10 6.80
N THR A 47 16.45 -16.33 7.13
CA THR A 47 15.79 -17.25 6.22
C THR A 47 14.54 -17.83 6.87
N PHE A 48 13.56 -18.22 6.06
CA PHE A 48 12.32 -18.82 6.53
C PHE A 48 11.88 -19.94 5.58
N ASP A 49 11.46 -21.06 6.16
CA ASP A 49 11.02 -22.23 5.41
C ASP A 49 9.53 -22.12 5.06
N MET A 50 9.23 -22.17 3.75
CA MET A 50 7.86 -22.27 3.26
C MET A 50 7.59 -23.67 2.72
N ARG A 51 6.40 -24.21 3.00
CA ARG A 51 5.99 -25.50 2.44
C ARG A 51 5.64 -25.35 0.97
N VAL A 52 6.28 -26.13 0.11
CA VAL A 52 6.04 -26.16 -1.34
C VAL A 52 4.86 -27.09 -1.65
N THR A 53 3.94 -26.65 -2.52
CA THR A 53 2.82 -27.46 -3.02
C THR A 53 3.12 -28.07 -4.38
N VAL A 54 3.84 -27.35 -5.24
CA VAL A 54 4.29 -27.79 -6.57
C VAL A 54 5.68 -27.19 -6.84
N GLU A 55 6.61 -27.98 -7.39
CA GLU A 55 7.96 -27.53 -7.78
C GLU A 55 7.94 -26.75 -9.11
N ASP A 56 7.16 -25.68 -9.18
CA ASP A 56 7.06 -24.78 -10.33
C ASP A 56 6.88 -23.33 -9.81
N ASP A 57 7.39 -22.32 -10.52
CA ASP A 57 7.26 -20.90 -10.16
C ASP A 57 7.45 -20.56 -8.66
N MET A 58 8.48 -21.13 -8.01
CA MET A 58 8.74 -20.91 -6.59
C MET A 58 9.13 -19.45 -6.30
N PRO A 59 8.76 -18.91 -5.14
CA PRO A 59 9.20 -17.57 -4.76
C PRO A 59 10.71 -17.57 -4.53
N THR A 60 11.32 -16.41 -4.71
CA THR A 60 12.77 -16.23 -4.49
C THR A 60 13.07 -15.68 -3.11
N HIS A 61 12.16 -14.87 -2.57
CA HIS A 61 12.30 -14.16 -1.30
C HIS A 61 10.95 -14.16 -0.59
N LEU A 62 10.99 -13.79 0.69
CA LEU A 62 9.82 -13.62 1.53
C LEU A 62 9.83 -12.22 2.13
N LEU A 63 8.77 -11.45 1.90
CA LEU A 63 8.58 -10.18 2.60
C LEU A 63 7.88 -10.46 3.94
N ALA A 64 8.56 -10.20 5.04
CA ALA A 64 7.97 -10.18 6.37
C ALA A 64 7.45 -8.77 6.67
N VAL A 65 6.17 -8.55 6.38
CA VAL A 65 5.57 -7.22 6.46
C VAL A 65 4.88 -6.99 7.79
N TYR A 66 5.07 -5.80 8.33
CA TYR A 66 4.45 -5.35 9.57
C TYR A 66 3.96 -3.91 9.44
N GLN A 67 2.92 -3.57 10.19
CA GLN A 67 2.34 -2.23 10.13
C GLN A 67 3.10 -1.28 11.05
N ALA A 68 3.38 -0.06 10.59
CA ALA A 68 3.85 1.00 11.48
C ALA A 68 2.77 1.38 12.49
N ASP A 69 3.13 1.49 13.78
CA ASP A 69 2.18 1.79 14.88
C ASP A 69 1.53 3.19 14.74
N ASN A 70 2.01 4.03 13.84
CA ASN A 70 1.63 5.44 13.71
C ASN A 70 0.36 5.68 12.91
N PHE A 71 -0.52 4.69 12.74
CA PHE A 71 -1.84 4.94 12.18
C PHE A 71 -2.76 5.57 13.23
N GLY A 72 -2.38 6.77 13.70
CA GLY A 72 -3.03 7.60 14.72
C GLY A 72 -4.42 8.12 14.36
N MET A 73 -5.21 7.34 13.62
CA MET A 73 -6.64 7.60 13.41
C MET A 73 -7.53 6.96 14.47
N ASP A 74 -6.98 6.31 15.50
CA ASP A 74 -7.77 5.95 16.68
C ASP A 74 -8.00 7.21 17.53
N MET A 75 -8.88 8.06 17.02
CA MET A 75 -9.38 9.27 17.68
C MET A 75 -10.23 8.85 18.88
N GLY A 76 -9.58 8.56 20.01
CA GLY A 76 -10.17 8.89 21.31
C GLY A 76 -10.78 7.75 22.12
N ARG A 77 -10.21 6.55 22.15
CA ARG A 77 -10.65 5.58 23.17
C ARG A 77 -9.58 4.74 23.85
N GLY A 78 -8.56 5.41 24.38
CA GLY A 78 -7.83 4.98 25.59
C GLY A 78 -7.47 3.50 25.69
N SER A 79 -7.20 2.83 24.55
CA SER A 79 -6.79 1.44 24.57
C SER A 79 -5.40 1.43 25.16
N LYS A 80 -5.29 0.92 26.38
CA LYS A 80 -4.02 0.65 27.06
C LYS A 80 -3.06 0.07 26.00
N LYS A 81 -1.87 0.67 25.87
CA LYS A 81 -0.71 0.23 25.07
C LYS A 81 -0.26 -1.18 25.45
N ALA A 82 -1.16 -2.15 25.39
CA ALA A 82 -0.87 -3.56 25.47
C ALA A 82 -0.37 -3.90 24.08
N ASP A 83 0.96 -3.84 23.93
CA ASP A 83 1.76 -4.80 23.17
C ASP A 83 0.97 -5.35 21.99
N THR A 84 0.56 -4.46 21.09
CA THR A 84 -0.31 -4.82 19.97
C THR A 84 0.61 -5.56 19.04
N LEU A 85 0.72 -6.87 19.29
CA LEU A 85 1.57 -7.81 18.58
C LEU A 85 1.40 -7.50 17.11
N ARG A 86 2.41 -6.84 16.54
CA ARG A 86 2.40 -6.40 15.15
C ARG A 86 2.27 -7.69 14.36
N THR A 87 1.09 -7.95 13.81
CA THR A 87 0.85 -9.20 13.09
C THR A 87 1.73 -9.19 11.86
N ILE A 88 2.80 -9.98 11.89
CA ILE A 88 3.70 -10.16 10.76
C ILE A 88 2.95 -10.98 9.72
N THR A 89 2.93 -10.51 8.48
CA THR A 89 2.41 -11.28 7.36
C THR A 89 3.57 -11.65 6.44
N MET A 90 3.65 -12.93 6.06
CA MET A 90 4.70 -13.42 5.17
C MET A 90 4.18 -13.42 3.73
N LEU A 91 4.77 -12.61 2.85
CA LEU A 91 4.34 -12.47 1.46
C LEU A 91 5.41 -13.05 0.52
N PRO A 92 5.14 -14.18 -0.15
CA PRO A 92 6.08 -14.73 -1.12
C PRO A 92 6.20 -13.79 -2.31
N ILE A 93 7.44 -13.55 -2.77
CA ILE A 93 7.72 -12.71 -3.93
C ILE A 93 8.75 -13.33 -4.86
N ASP A 94 8.67 -12.94 -6.13
CA ASP A 94 9.78 -13.02 -7.06
C ASP A 94 10.48 -11.65 -7.05
N ARG A 95 11.74 -11.63 -6.64
CA ARG A 95 12.52 -10.40 -6.49
C ARG A 95 12.67 -9.66 -7.80
N THR A 96 12.87 -10.38 -8.90
CA THR A 96 12.99 -9.77 -10.23
C THR A 96 11.70 -9.09 -10.63
N LYS A 97 10.54 -9.75 -10.42
CA LYS A 97 9.23 -9.13 -10.70
C LYS A 97 8.91 -7.98 -9.74
N PHE A 98 9.37 -8.06 -8.50
CA PHE A 98 9.24 -6.97 -7.54
C PHE A 98 10.00 -5.73 -8.00
N GLU A 99 11.29 -5.87 -8.33
CA GLU A 99 12.14 -4.76 -8.81
C GLU A 99 11.65 -4.17 -10.15
N GLN A 100 10.96 -4.96 -10.97
CA GLN A 100 10.28 -4.46 -12.18
C GLN A 100 9.06 -3.59 -11.85
N GLY A 101 8.34 -3.92 -10.78
CA GLY A 101 7.09 -3.27 -10.39
C GLY A 101 7.25 -2.09 -9.43
N PHE A 102 8.34 -2.05 -8.69
CA PHE A 102 8.55 -1.16 -7.55
C PHE A 102 9.97 -0.59 -7.56
N LYS A 103 10.10 0.68 -7.17
CA LYS A 103 11.39 1.39 -7.08
C LYS A 103 12.13 1.15 -5.75
N LEU A 104 11.48 0.54 -4.77
CA LEU A 104 12.10 0.26 -3.47
C LEU A 104 13.28 -0.70 -3.66
N ASP A 105 14.47 -0.27 -3.22
CA ASP A 105 15.63 -1.14 -3.14
C ASP A 105 15.50 -2.06 -1.92
N LEU A 106 15.51 -3.36 -2.16
CA LEU A 106 15.37 -4.38 -1.11
C LEU A 106 16.71 -4.69 -0.40
N ASP A 107 17.84 -4.22 -0.94
CA ASP A 107 19.16 -4.43 -0.35
C ASP A 107 19.58 -3.27 0.56
N GLN A 108 18.81 -2.18 0.61
CA GLN A 108 19.10 -1.09 1.53
C GLN A 108 18.88 -1.61 2.96
N PRO A 109 19.92 -1.58 3.83
CA PRO A 109 19.72 -1.91 5.22
C PRO A 109 18.65 -0.98 5.81
N ASP A 110 17.81 -1.51 6.70
CA ASP A 110 16.91 -0.66 7.47
C ASP A 110 17.82 0.34 8.23
N ASP A 111 17.88 1.60 7.79
CA ASP A 111 18.72 2.66 8.37
C ASP A 111 18.28 3.04 9.82
N GLU A 112 17.54 2.16 10.51
CA GLU A 112 17.02 2.34 11.87
C GLU A 112 18.10 2.24 12.97
N ASP A 113 19.35 1.92 12.61
CA ASP A 113 20.50 1.91 13.53
C ASP A 113 21.36 3.19 13.44
N GLU A 114 20.90 4.24 12.74
CA GLU A 114 21.35 5.60 13.07
C GLU A 114 20.73 5.95 14.43
N GLU A 115 21.26 5.32 15.50
CA GLU A 115 21.21 5.88 16.84
C GLU A 115 21.68 7.32 16.66
N GLU A 116 20.74 8.27 16.67
CA GLU A 116 21.03 9.67 16.90
C GLU A 116 21.85 9.66 18.20
N GLU A 117 23.17 9.64 18.07
CA GLU A 117 24.08 10.04 19.12
C GLU A 117 23.64 11.48 19.41
N GLU A 118 22.65 11.62 20.30
CA GLU A 118 22.36 12.84 21.03
C GLU A 118 23.66 13.15 21.76
N GLU A 119 24.61 13.75 21.05
CA GLU A 119 25.76 14.42 21.62
C GLU A 119 25.16 15.41 22.59
N GLY A 120 25.22 15.06 23.87
CA GLY A 120 24.76 15.88 24.97
C GLY A 120 25.38 17.26 24.86
N GLN A 121 24.62 18.20 24.31
CA GLN A 121 24.82 19.61 24.61
C GLN A 121 24.30 19.80 26.02
N GLU A 122 25.23 19.68 26.97
CA GLU A 122 25.11 20.24 28.31
C GLU A 122 24.84 21.74 28.20
N GLU A 123 23.58 22.15 28.05
CA GLU A 123 23.18 23.53 28.28
C GLU A 123 23.14 23.79 29.79
N GLU A 124 24.29 24.19 30.32
CA GLU A 124 24.36 25.03 31.50
C GLU A 124 23.71 26.39 31.17
N GLY A 125 22.40 26.51 31.44
CA GLY A 125 21.62 27.73 31.27
C GLY A 125 20.88 28.11 32.55
N GLU A 126 21.58 28.76 33.47
CA GLU A 126 21.00 29.41 34.65
C GLU A 126 20.04 30.54 34.25
N GLY A 127 18.83 30.53 34.81
CA GLY A 127 18.11 31.72 35.27
C GLY A 127 17.35 32.55 34.24
N GLN A 128 16.03 32.66 34.42
CA GLN A 128 15.42 33.87 35.01
C GLN A 128 13.89 33.71 35.05
N GLU A 129 13.35 33.98 36.24
CA GLU A 129 11.94 34.25 36.50
C GLU A 129 11.56 35.57 35.82
N GLU A 130 10.53 35.59 34.98
CA GLU A 130 9.70 36.80 34.82
C GLU A 130 8.23 36.42 34.67
N GLU A 131 7.48 36.79 35.71
CA GLU A 131 6.02 36.87 35.73
C GLU A 131 5.57 37.98 34.77
N GLY A 132 4.65 37.67 33.87
CA GLY A 132 4.07 38.65 32.94
C GLY A 132 2.61 38.33 32.66
N GLU A 133 1.73 38.79 33.54
CA GLU A 133 0.29 38.89 33.30
C GLU A 133 0.04 39.89 32.16
N GLY A 134 -0.68 39.45 31.12
CA GLY A 134 -1.08 40.29 30.00
C GLY A 134 -2.38 39.77 29.40
N GLU A 135 -3.49 40.20 29.99
CA GLU A 135 -4.82 40.12 29.38
C GLU A 135 -4.89 41.14 28.24
N GLU A 136 -5.08 40.70 27.00
CA GLU A 136 -5.55 41.56 25.91
C GLU A 136 -6.71 40.86 25.18
N GLU A 137 -7.92 41.32 25.49
CA GLU A 137 -9.11 41.13 24.68
C GLU A 137 -8.94 41.93 23.39
N VAL A 138 -8.93 41.25 22.24
CA VAL A 138 -9.09 41.88 20.94
C VAL A 138 -10.33 41.30 20.27
N ASP A 139 -11.40 42.08 20.33
CA ASP A 139 -12.57 41.96 19.46
C ASP A 139 -12.16 42.42 18.06
N GLU A 140 -12.01 41.49 17.11
CA GLU A 140 -11.91 41.83 15.68
C GLU A 140 -13.00 41.13 14.87
N ASP A 141 -14.07 41.92 14.69
CA ASP A 141 -14.95 42.07 13.54
C ASP A 141 -14.46 41.39 12.25
N ASN A 142 -15.23 40.42 11.73
CA ASN A 142 -14.95 39.80 10.44
C ASN A 142 -16.17 39.92 9.51
N GLY A 143 -16.17 41.06 8.82
CA GLY A 143 -16.40 41.24 7.39
C GLY A 143 -17.14 40.13 6.63
N GLU A 144 -18.35 40.51 6.22
CA GLU A 144 -19.17 39.97 5.14
C GLU A 144 -18.38 39.97 3.81
N ALA A 145 -18.00 38.79 3.31
CA ALA A 145 -17.42 38.62 1.98
C ALA A 145 -18.51 38.16 1.01
N THR A 146 -18.82 39.03 0.06
CA THR A 146 -19.74 38.84 -1.05
C THR A 146 -19.18 37.85 -2.07
N ASN A 147 -20.05 36.95 -2.55
CA ASN A 147 -19.80 36.08 -3.69
C ASN A 147 -19.88 36.91 -4.99
N GLU A 148 -18.76 37.06 -5.71
CA GLU A 148 -18.74 37.43 -7.12
C GLU A 148 -18.08 36.29 -7.93
N GLU A 149 -18.96 35.43 -8.43
CA GLU A 149 -19.09 35.10 -9.85
C GLU A 149 -17.90 35.51 -10.76
N LYS A 150 -17.15 34.52 -11.25
CA LYS A 150 -16.38 34.67 -12.49
C LYS A 150 -16.28 33.35 -13.26
N ASP A 151 -17.23 33.21 -14.18
CA ASP A 151 -17.08 32.46 -15.42
C ASP A 151 -15.98 33.08 -16.27
N GLU A 152 -14.87 32.38 -16.52
CA GLU A 152 -14.10 32.52 -17.77
C GLU A 152 -13.50 31.16 -18.14
N ALA A 153 -14.10 30.55 -19.16
CA ALA A 153 -13.44 29.58 -20.02
C ALA A 153 -12.38 30.32 -20.87
N GLU A 154 -11.27 29.65 -21.21
CA GLU A 154 -10.78 29.47 -22.59
C GLU A 154 -9.31 28.99 -22.63
N GLU A 155 -9.11 27.96 -23.46
CA GLU A 155 -7.97 27.72 -24.35
C GLU A 155 -6.54 28.09 -23.92
N ILE A 156 -5.75 27.11 -23.44
CA ILE A 156 -4.30 27.03 -23.76
C ILE A 156 -3.87 25.55 -23.81
N PHE A 157 -4.12 24.87 -24.93
CA PHE A 157 -3.30 23.71 -25.30
C PHE A 157 -2.24 24.20 -26.29
N GLY A 158 -1.09 24.59 -25.73
CA GLY A 158 0.08 24.95 -26.51
C GLY A 158 0.60 23.75 -27.28
N ASN A 159 0.70 23.91 -28.60
CA ASN A 159 1.56 23.11 -29.46
C ASN A 159 3.02 23.34 -29.02
N GLY A 160 3.56 22.39 -28.25
CA GLY A 160 4.97 22.34 -27.89
C GLY A 160 5.75 21.67 -29.03
N GLU A 161 6.78 22.40 -29.48
CA GLU A 161 7.67 22.07 -30.59
C GLU A 161 8.34 20.70 -30.43
N GLU A 162 8.42 19.98 -31.55
CA GLU A 162 9.26 18.79 -31.73
C GLU A 162 10.73 19.25 -31.75
N GLU A 163 11.42 19.18 -30.61
CA GLU A 163 12.89 19.27 -30.59
C GLU A 163 13.49 17.91 -30.97
N GLU A 164 14.14 17.88 -32.14
CA GLU A 164 15.01 16.82 -32.61
C GLU A 164 16.23 16.69 -31.68
N GLU A 165 16.18 15.83 -30.67
CA GLU A 165 17.39 15.40 -29.94
C GLU A 165 18.16 14.35 -30.76
N GLU A 166 19.07 14.88 -31.56
CA GLU A 166 20.08 14.18 -32.33
C GLU A 166 21.15 13.54 -31.41
N GLN A 167 21.17 12.21 -31.38
CA GLN A 167 22.36 11.34 -31.35
C GLN A 167 23.55 11.75 -30.45
N ASN A 168 23.58 11.23 -29.23
CA ASN A 168 24.82 10.99 -28.48
C ASN A 168 24.77 9.61 -27.79
N GLU A 169 24.81 8.55 -28.60
CA GLU A 169 24.77 7.15 -28.14
C GLU A 169 26.04 6.42 -28.61
N ALA A 170 27.20 6.78 -28.06
CA ALA A 170 28.46 6.09 -28.32
C ALA A 170 29.47 6.33 -27.18
N ASP A 171 29.27 5.66 -26.04
CA ASP A 171 30.35 5.24 -25.09
C ASP A 171 29.79 4.64 -23.78
N ALA A 172 28.65 3.95 -23.82
CA ALA A 172 28.19 3.16 -22.68
C ALA A 172 29.04 1.87 -22.59
N ASP A 173 30.00 1.88 -21.67
CA ASP A 173 30.88 0.74 -21.34
C ASP A 173 30.06 -0.54 -21.04
N PRO A 174 30.08 -1.56 -21.93
CA PRO A 174 29.33 -2.80 -21.76
C PRO A 174 29.86 -3.67 -20.60
N SER A 175 30.87 -3.21 -19.86
CA SER A 175 31.45 -3.87 -18.69
C SER A 175 30.67 -3.64 -17.38
N LYS A 176 29.70 -2.73 -17.31
CA LYS A 176 29.04 -2.40 -16.03
C LYS A 176 27.80 -3.26 -15.75
N LYS A 177 28.08 -4.26 -14.91
CA LYS A 177 27.19 -5.07 -14.05
C LYS A 177 26.48 -6.24 -14.71
N THR A 178 27.26 -7.32 -14.71
CA THR A 178 26.84 -8.72 -14.65
C THR A 178 25.56 -8.95 -13.84
N PRO A 179 24.62 -9.77 -14.34
CA PRO A 179 23.44 -10.17 -13.59
C PRO A 179 23.86 -10.98 -12.36
N THR A 180 23.58 -10.45 -11.18
CA THR A 180 23.59 -11.22 -9.92
C THR A 180 22.48 -12.25 -10.01
N SER A 181 22.78 -13.40 -10.60
CA SER A 181 21.91 -14.58 -10.52
C SER A 181 21.86 -15.00 -9.05
N TYR A 182 20.84 -14.53 -8.32
CA TYR A 182 20.55 -15.03 -6.98
C TYR A 182 20.45 -16.56 -7.03
N PRO A 183 20.90 -17.27 -5.97
CA PRO A 183 20.82 -18.72 -5.95
C PRO A 183 19.36 -19.13 -6.09
N VAL A 184 19.05 -19.91 -7.13
CA VAL A 184 17.71 -20.45 -7.33
C VAL A 184 17.33 -21.26 -6.08
N PRO A 185 16.23 -20.91 -5.39
CA PRO A 185 15.79 -21.64 -4.21
C PRO A 185 15.62 -23.12 -4.55
N ARG A 186 16.26 -23.99 -3.76
CA ARG A 186 16.18 -25.43 -3.97
C ARG A 186 15.23 -26.02 -2.93
N PRO A 187 14.15 -26.70 -3.37
CA PRO A 187 13.29 -27.40 -2.43
C PRO A 187 14.08 -28.53 -1.78
N HIS A 188 13.86 -28.73 -0.50
CA HIS A 188 14.43 -29.81 0.28
C HIS A 188 13.31 -30.63 0.91
N ALA A 189 13.52 -31.95 0.91
CA ALA A 189 12.55 -32.91 1.42
C ALA A 189 12.75 -33.12 2.93
N VAL A 190 11.69 -32.89 3.71
CA VAL A 190 11.64 -33.24 5.13
C VAL A 190 10.77 -34.48 5.29
N PHE A 191 11.37 -35.55 5.82
CA PHE A 191 10.68 -36.80 6.08
C PHE A 191 9.98 -36.74 7.45
N SER A 192 8.66 -36.82 7.44
CA SER A 192 7.85 -36.99 8.65
C SER A 192 7.25 -38.39 8.66
N GLY A 193 6.86 -38.91 9.82
CA GLY A 193 6.15 -40.20 9.93
C GLY A 193 4.83 -40.27 9.14
N LYS A 194 4.32 -39.14 8.63
CA LYS A 194 3.12 -39.04 7.80
C LYS A 194 3.40 -38.90 6.30
N GLY A 195 4.66 -38.87 5.89
CA GLY A 195 5.10 -38.72 4.50
C GLY A 195 6.18 -37.66 4.32
N THR A 196 6.60 -37.49 3.07
CA THR A 196 7.59 -36.48 2.66
C THR A 196 6.89 -35.16 2.39
N THR A 197 7.35 -34.09 3.02
CA THR A 197 6.91 -32.72 2.76
C THR A 197 8.07 -31.93 2.17
N LEU A 198 7.81 -31.17 1.11
CA LEU A 198 8.81 -30.32 0.47
C LEU A 198 8.76 -28.92 1.09
N TYR A 199 9.94 -28.39 1.39
CA TYR A 199 10.13 -27.04 1.92
C TYR A 199 11.12 -26.28 1.06
N VAL A 200 11.01 -24.96 1.03
CA VAL A 200 11.98 -24.07 0.41
C VAL A 200 12.41 -23.03 1.45
N SER A 201 13.70 -22.91 1.69
CA SER A 201 14.27 -21.89 2.57
C SER A 201 14.48 -20.62 1.76
N LEU A 202 13.79 -19.55 2.14
CA LEU A 202 13.80 -18.28 1.43
C LEU A 202 14.49 -17.20 2.27
N PRO A 203 15.33 -16.35 1.69
CA PRO A 203 15.78 -15.13 2.35
C PRO A 203 14.57 -14.27 2.75
N VAL A 204 14.63 -13.73 3.96
CA VAL A 204 13.56 -12.89 4.51
C VAL A 204 13.97 -11.44 4.47
N ILE A 205 13.10 -10.60 3.90
CA ILE A 205 13.25 -9.15 3.89
C ILE A 205 12.17 -8.58 4.80
N ARG A 206 12.59 -7.79 5.78
CA ARG A 206 11.68 -7.11 6.70
C ARG A 206 11.18 -5.85 6.01
N LEU A 207 9.89 -5.57 6.11
CA LEU A 207 9.33 -4.40 5.46
C LEU A 207 8.20 -3.80 6.30
N GLN A 208 8.46 -2.62 6.86
CA GLN A 208 7.41 -1.85 7.50
C GLN A 208 6.52 -1.20 6.45
N VAL A 209 5.20 -1.34 6.54
CA VAL A 209 4.26 -0.70 5.61
C VAL A 209 3.15 0.08 6.33
N PRO A 210 2.61 1.14 5.70
CA PRO A 210 1.47 1.88 6.23
C PRO A 210 0.23 1.02 6.50
N HIS A 211 -0.05 0.02 5.66
CA HIS A 211 -1.25 -0.80 5.80
C HIS A 211 -1.03 -2.22 5.26
N VAL A 212 -0.91 -3.21 6.15
CA VAL A 212 -0.54 -4.59 5.77
C VAL A 212 -1.59 -5.25 4.88
N ARG A 213 -2.88 -5.04 5.16
CA ARG A 213 -3.98 -5.74 4.45
C ARG A 213 -4.13 -5.38 2.97
N SER A 214 -3.68 -4.20 2.53
CA SER A 214 -3.76 -3.79 1.11
C SER A 214 -2.53 -4.23 0.32
N LEU A 215 -1.44 -4.60 0.98
CA LEU A 215 -0.19 -4.93 0.33
C LEU A 215 -0.27 -6.16 -0.60
N PRO A 216 -0.94 -7.28 -0.24
CA PRO A 216 -1.03 -8.43 -1.14
C PRO A 216 -1.67 -8.09 -2.49
N LEU A 217 -2.74 -7.28 -2.47
CA LEU A 217 -3.38 -6.80 -3.70
C LEU A 217 -2.41 -5.94 -4.51
N LEU A 218 -1.70 -5.02 -3.87
CA LEU A 218 -0.72 -4.15 -4.53
C LEU A 218 0.40 -4.95 -5.19
N LEU A 219 0.92 -5.98 -4.50
CA LEU A 219 1.96 -6.86 -5.01
C LEU A 219 1.51 -7.64 -6.25
N LEU A 220 0.26 -8.13 -6.28
CA LEU A 220 -0.26 -8.85 -7.45
C LEU A 220 -0.22 -7.99 -8.72
N TYR A 221 -0.66 -6.73 -8.64
CA TYR A 221 -0.66 -5.83 -9.79
C TYR A 221 0.73 -5.26 -10.07
N GLY A 222 1.45 -4.81 -9.04
CA GLY A 222 2.78 -4.22 -9.21
C GLY A 222 3.79 -5.19 -9.82
N MET A 223 3.77 -6.47 -9.42
CA MET A 223 4.63 -7.51 -10.02
C MET A 223 4.10 -8.08 -11.35
N GLY A 224 3.00 -7.53 -11.89
CA GLY A 224 2.37 -8.01 -13.13
C GLY A 224 1.81 -9.43 -13.04
N LEU A 225 1.47 -9.92 -11.85
CA LEU A 225 0.84 -11.24 -11.65
C LEU A 225 -0.66 -11.21 -11.95
N GLU A 226 -1.29 -10.07 -11.75
CA GLU A 226 -2.64 -9.76 -12.16
C GLU A 226 -2.61 -8.52 -13.06
N THR A 227 -3.30 -8.59 -14.18
CA THR A 227 -3.29 -7.54 -15.22
C THR A 227 -4.68 -6.98 -15.48
N ASN A 228 -5.74 -7.59 -14.94
CA ASN A 228 -7.10 -7.14 -15.14
C ASN A 228 -7.45 -5.96 -14.22
N THR A 229 -7.27 -4.75 -14.73
CA THR A 229 -7.51 -3.50 -14.00
C THR A 229 -8.97 -3.31 -13.55
N ASN A 230 -9.94 -3.95 -14.21
CA ASN A 230 -11.35 -3.88 -13.79
C ASN A 230 -11.55 -4.55 -12.42
N ILE A 231 -10.87 -5.68 -12.19
CA ILE A 231 -10.92 -6.38 -10.90
C ILE A 231 -10.32 -5.51 -9.80
N LEU A 232 -9.24 -4.78 -10.10
CA LEU A 232 -8.67 -3.82 -9.17
C LEU A 232 -9.68 -2.72 -8.81
N ALA A 233 -10.36 -2.15 -9.81
CA ALA A 233 -11.35 -1.11 -9.57
C ALA A 233 -12.48 -1.60 -8.65
N TYR A 234 -12.97 -2.83 -8.86
CA TYR A 234 -13.98 -3.46 -8.00
C TYR A 234 -13.47 -3.86 -6.61
N ALA A 235 -12.16 -4.09 -6.46
CA ALA A 235 -11.56 -4.33 -5.14
C ALA A 235 -11.41 -3.04 -4.32
N LEU A 236 -11.25 -1.89 -4.98
CA LEU A 236 -11.07 -0.59 -4.34
C LEU A 236 -12.40 0.14 -4.09
N LEU A 237 -13.39 -0.05 -4.95
CA LEU A 237 -14.67 0.66 -4.88
C LEU A 237 -15.83 -0.32 -5.03
N PRO A 238 -16.96 -0.12 -4.30
CA PRO A 238 -18.17 -0.89 -4.50
C PRO A 238 -18.65 -0.83 -5.95
N VAL A 239 -19.27 -1.90 -6.44
CA VAL A 239 -19.77 -1.98 -7.82
C VAL A 239 -20.71 -0.81 -8.15
N GLN A 240 -21.59 -0.43 -7.22
CA GLN A 240 -22.52 0.69 -7.40
C GLN A 240 -21.81 2.04 -7.59
N VAL A 241 -20.60 2.18 -7.04
CA VAL A 241 -19.78 3.38 -7.23
C VAL A 241 -19.10 3.31 -8.59
N VAL A 242 -18.63 2.14 -9.02
CA VAL A 242 -17.96 1.96 -10.32
C VAL A 242 -18.91 2.15 -11.50
N GLU A 243 -20.20 1.81 -11.35
CA GLU A 243 -21.23 1.98 -12.39
C GLU A 243 -21.44 3.44 -12.83
N GLU A 244 -21.12 4.42 -11.99
CA GLU A 244 -21.25 5.85 -12.30
C GLU A 244 -20.03 6.45 -13.02
N PHE A 245 -19.04 5.62 -13.37
CA PHE A 245 -17.87 6.08 -14.10
C PHE A 245 -18.27 6.67 -15.47
N PRO A 246 -17.72 7.84 -15.89
CA PRO A 246 -16.57 8.57 -15.32
C PRO A 246 -16.92 9.72 -14.36
N ASN A 247 -18.15 9.84 -13.85
CA ASN A 247 -18.55 10.98 -13.02
C ASN A 247 -18.08 10.86 -11.56
N SER A 248 -16.86 11.30 -11.28
CA SER A 248 -16.26 11.20 -9.93
C SER A 248 -17.06 11.86 -8.81
N ALA A 249 -17.83 12.91 -9.11
CA ALA A 249 -18.68 13.58 -8.13
C ALA A 249 -19.86 12.68 -7.71
N GLU A 250 -20.54 12.05 -8.67
CA GLU A 250 -21.60 11.08 -8.38
C GLU A 250 -21.05 9.85 -7.64
N MET A 251 -19.90 9.33 -8.08
CA MET A 251 -19.19 8.23 -7.40
C MET A 251 -18.94 8.55 -5.93
N ALA A 252 -18.42 9.76 -5.64
CA ALA A 252 -18.17 10.21 -4.27
C ALA A 252 -19.46 10.39 -3.46
N MET A 253 -20.53 10.91 -4.06
CA MET A 253 -21.84 11.05 -3.41
C MET A 253 -22.45 9.68 -3.06
N ILE A 254 -22.40 8.71 -3.97
CA ILE A 254 -22.88 7.34 -3.72
C ILE A 254 -22.05 6.71 -2.61
N LEU A 255 -20.72 6.82 -2.65
CA LEU A 255 -19.85 6.30 -1.61
C LEU A 255 -20.14 6.95 -0.24
N ALA A 256 -20.37 8.27 -0.20
CA ALA A 256 -20.69 9.01 1.01
C ALA A 256 -22.00 8.56 1.69
N ARG A 257 -22.95 8.02 0.92
CA ARG A 257 -24.25 7.51 1.41
C ARG A 257 -24.16 6.11 2.03
N HIS A 258 -23.05 5.40 1.88
CA HIS A 258 -22.87 4.08 2.49
C HIS A 258 -22.86 4.16 4.02
N ARG A 259 -23.19 3.03 4.68
CA ARG A 259 -23.13 2.91 6.14
C ARG A 259 -21.73 3.25 6.64
N GLU A 260 -21.65 3.91 7.80
CA GLU A 260 -20.39 4.41 8.35
C GLU A 260 -19.30 3.35 8.46
N SER A 261 -19.62 2.17 9.00
CA SER A 261 -18.64 1.08 9.14
C SER A 261 -18.11 0.56 7.80
N MET A 262 -18.95 0.53 6.76
CA MET A 262 -18.55 0.10 5.42
C MET A 262 -17.70 1.18 4.76
N PHE A 263 -18.13 2.45 4.84
CA PHE A 263 -17.38 3.59 4.33
C PHE A 263 -15.98 3.66 4.97
N ASP A 264 -15.89 3.54 6.30
CA ASP A 264 -14.61 3.61 7.01
C ASP A 264 -13.67 2.49 6.60
N GLY A 265 -14.21 1.28 6.38
CA GLY A 265 -13.44 0.15 5.85
C GLY A 265 -12.85 0.45 4.48
N ILE A 266 -13.67 0.94 3.54
CA ILE A 266 -13.26 1.28 2.17
C ILE A 266 -12.25 2.44 2.19
N TYR A 267 -12.53 3.51 2.93
CA TYR A 267 -11.65 4.67 3.04
C TYR A 267 -10.28 4.27 3.61
N LYS A 268 -10.25 3.49 4.71
CA LYS A 268 -8.99 3.03 5.31
C LYS A 268 -8.22 2.13 4.36
N HIS A 269 -8.91 1.22 3.66
CA HIS A 269 -8.28 0.35 2.67
C HIS A 269 -7.65 1.15 1.52
N ASN A 270 -8.40 2.05 0.89
CA ASN A 270 -7.93 2.85 -0.24
C ASN A 270 -6.80 3.80 0.16
N PHE A 271 -6.92 4.44 1.33
CA PHE A 271 -5.84 5.27 1.86
C PHE A 271 -4.58 4.46 2.14
N GLY A 272 -4.72 3.28 2.75
CA GLY A 272 -3.61 2.37 3.01
C GLY A 272 -2.95 1.88 1.73
N MET A 273 -3.75 1.53 0.72
CA MET A 273 -3.28 1.15 -0.61
C MET A 273 -2.47 2.27 -1.27
N TRP A 274 -3.01 3.50 -1.27
CA TRP A 274 -2.33 4.68 -1.80
C TRP A 274 -0.99 4.94 -1.11
N ARG A 275 -0.95 4.92 0.23
CA ARG A 275 0.31 5.13 0.98
C ARG A 275 1.33 4.04 0.74
N ASN A 276 0.90 2.77 0.66
CA ASN A 276 1.81 1.68 0.32
C ASN A 276 2.39 1.86 -1.09
N ALA A 277 1.56 2.25 -2.06
CA ALA A 277 2.00 2.49 -3.44
C ALA A 277 3.06 3.61 -3.53
N LEU A 278 2.84 4.70 -2.79
CA LEU A 278 3.83 5.78 -2.67
C LEU A 278 5.10 5.31 -1.96
N LYS A 279 4.99 4.59 -0.83
CA LYS A 279 6.16 4.11 -0.06
C LYS A 279 7.02 3.14 -0.87
N LEU A 280 6.40 2.23 -1.61
CA LEU A 280 7.10 1.23 -2.43
C LEU A 280 7.58 1.79 -3.78
N GLY A 281 7.06 2.94 -4.18
CA GLY A 281 7.36 3.55 -5.48
C GLY A 281 6.89 2.68 -6.64
N VAL A 282 5.58 2.42 -6.75
CA VAL A 282 4.99 1.68 -7.88
C VAL A 282 5.40 2.33 -9.21
N VAL A 283 5.87 1.51 -10.15
CA VAL A 283 6.35 1.93 -11.47
C VAL A 283 5.21 2.04 -12.50
N ASP A 284 4.22 1.15 -12.42
CA ASP A 284 3.09 1.11 -13.37
C ASP A 284 2.20 2.35 -13.23
N THR A 285 2.15 3.15 -14.30
CA THR A 285 1.41 4.41 -14.36
C THR A 285 -0.10 4.23 -14.45
N GLU A 286 -0.58 3.17 -15.11
CA GLU A 286 -2.01 2.85 -15.20
C GLU A 286 -2.53 2.36 -13.85
N LEU A 287 -1.77 1.50 -13.18
CA LEU A 287 -2.04 1.11 -11.79
C LEU A 287 -2.14 2.35 -10.89
N MET A 288 -1.15 3.24 -10.95
CA MET A 288 -1.14 4.48 -10.15
C MET A 288 -2.33 5.38 -10.44
N LYS A 289 -2.78 5.49 -11.70
CA LYS A 289 -3.95 6.27 -12.09
C LYS A 289 -5.24 5.73 -11.46
N ILE A 290 -5.42 4.41 -11.43
CA ILE A 290 -6.58 3.77 -10.79
C ILE A 290 -6.56 4.00 -9.28
N LEU A 291 -5.40 3.78 -8.64
CA LEU A 291 -5.24 4.01 -7.20
C LEU A 291 -5.52 5.47 -6.81
N HIS A 292 -4.98 6.42 -7.59
CA HIS A 292 -5.21 7.85 -7.39
C HIS A 292 -6.69 8.22 -7.53
N THR A 293 -7.37 7.66 -8.53
CA THR A 293 -8.81 7.89 -8.75
C THR A 293 -9.65 7.38 -7.58
N ALA A 294 -9.43 6.13 -7.15
CA ALA A 294 -10.14 5.54 -6.02
C ALA A 294 -9.88 6.29 -4.70
N TRP A 295 -8.64 6.75 -4.50
CA TRP A 295 -8.28 7.60 -3.36
C TRP A 295 -9.03 8.93 -3.38
N ASN A 296 -9.03 9.66 -4.50
CA ASN A 296 -9.70 10.95 -4.62
C ASN A 296 -11.21 10.83 -4.38
N ILE A 297 -11.86 9.80 -4.93
CA ILE A 297 -13.29 9.52 -4.68
C ILE A 297 -13.54 9.29 -3.19
N SER A 298 -12.70 8.48 -2.53
CA SER A 298 -12.82 8.19 -1.10
C SER A 298 -12.60 9.43 -0.23
N ALA A 299 -11.63 10.27 -0.60
CA ALA A 299 -11.33 11.52 0.10
C ALA A 299 -12.48 12.53 -0.05
N GLU A 300 -13.04 12.67 -1.26
CA GLU A 300 -14.16 13.57 -1.52
C GLU A 300 -15.43 13.12 -0.81
N ALA A 301 -15.73 11.82 -0.86
CA ALA A 301 -16.84 11.23 -0.12
C ALA A 301 -16.72 11.50 1.39
N LYS A 302 -15.50 11.48 1.95
CA LYS A 302 -15.25 11.86 3.36
C LYS A 302 -15.56 13.32 3.63
N LYS A 303 -15.20 14.24 2.73
CA LYS A 303 -15.54 15.66 2.86
C LYS A 303 -17.05 15.86 2.83
N LEU A 304 -17.75 15.22 1.89
CA LEU A 304 -19.22 15.27 1.78
C LEU A 304 -19.90 14.80 3.07
N ARG A 305 -19.41 13.72 3.71
CA ARG A 305 -19.96 13.25 5.00
C ARG A 305 -19.74 14.25 6.13
N ARG A 306 -18.60 14.94 6.15
CA ARG A 306 -18.31 16.01 7.14
C ARG A 306 -19.20 17.23 6.93
N ALA A 307 -19.39 17.65 5.68
CA ALA A 307 -20.29 18.74 5.33
C ALA A 307 -21.76 18.40 5.68
N GLY A 308 -22.19 17.17 5.36
CA GLY A 308 -23.53 16.67 5.69
C GLY A 308 -23.78 16.53 7.19
N ALA A 309 -22.76 16.23 8.00
CA ALA A 309 -22.87 16.20 9.46
C ALA A 309 -23.17 17.57 10.08
N HIS A 310 -22.85 18.66 9.37
CA HIS A 310 -23.21 20.02 9.80
C HIS A 310 -24.64 20.42 9.43
N ILE A 311 -25.28 19.72 8.47
CA ILE A 311 -26.71 19.88 8.20
C ILE A 311 -27.44 19.00 9.21
N GLY A 312 -27.64 19.55 10.41
CA GLY A 312 -28.16 18.83 11.57
C GLY A 312 -29.50 18.10 11.33
N PRO A 313 -29.94 17.28 12.31
CA PRO A 313 -31.14 16.45 12.26
C PRO A 313 -32.47 17.24 12.28
N GLY A 314 -32.52 18.42 11.67
CA GLY A 314 -33.62 19.38 11.73
C GLY A 314 -34.76 19.15 10.74
N ILE A 315 -34.65 18.19 9.81
CA ILE A 315 -35.76 17.86 8.90
C ILE A 315 -36.16 16.41 9.15
N GLY A 316 -37.00 16.25 10.17
CA GLY A 316 -37.75 15.01 10.38
C GLY A 316 -38.62 14.75 9.16
N TYR A 317 -38.25 13.73 8.39
CA TYR A 317 -39.17 13.11 7.43
C TYR A 317 -40.22 12.33 8.23
N TYR A 318 -41.32 12.99 8.56
CA TYR A 318 -42.58 12.38 9.00
C TYR A 318 -43.45 12.06 7.79
#